data_AF-N9H7X4-F1
#
_entry.id   AF-N9H7X4-F1
#
_cell.length_a   1.000
_cell.length_b   1.000
_cell.length_c   1.000
_cell.angle_alpha   90.00
_cell.angle_beta   90.00
_cell.angle_gamma   90.00
#
_symmetry.space_group_name_H-M   'P 1'
#
loop_
_entity.id
_entity.type
_entity.pdbx_description
1 polymer ?
#
loop_
_entity_poly.entity_id
_entity_poly.type
_entity_poly.pdbx_seq_one_letter_code
_entity_poly.pdbx_strand_id
1 'polypeptide(L)'
;MKSHLKVHYFQHIAGEGFGSCYEFLKQHQAHITATEFFALPVDRPLEIEALPAVEEVDLLIIMGGTMSVNDEANFPWLKIEKRWLRRYLSHGKPAIGLCLGGQLIANALGAGVSRNPEQELGWTTVHRVANLPETCFSLPEQFNILQWHNETFELPKGAVHLAENEACRNQMYQLGRNVLGFQFHPEITPETLALFLENEEELAQFSGKYVQNLFELKKTTKQKFIEGNQMLNRAIEYVLAKTA
;
A
#
# COMPACT_ATOMS: atom_id res chain seq x y z
N MET A 1 21.23 -7.84 6.97
CA MET A 1 19.97 -8.51 6.60
C MET A 1 20.20 -10.02 6.57
N LYS A 2 19.16 -10.85 6.77
CA LYS A 2 19.28 -12.31 6.55
C LYS A 2 19.83 -12.56 5.14
N SER A 3 20.63 -13.61 4.95
CA SER A 3 21.28 -13.92 3.65
C SER A 3 20.28 -14.24 2.53
N HIS A 4 19.01 -14.54 2.87
CA HIS A 4 17.91 -14.72 1.92
C HIS A 4 16.62 -14.16 2.51
N LEU A 5 16.35 -12.87 2.31
CA LEU A 5 15.10 -12.24 2.73
C LEU A 5 13.94 -12.81 1.91
N LYS A 6 12.92 -13.39 2.54
CA LYS A 6 11.73 -13.87 1.83
C LYS A 6 10.66 -12.78 1.77
N VAL A 7 10.46 -12.18 0.61
CA VAL A 7 9.44 -11.15 0.40
C VAL A 7 8.26 -11.78 -0.32
N HIS A 8 7.06 -11.57 0.22
CA HIS A 8 5.83 -12.00 -0.42
C HIS A 8 4.95 -10.81 -0.74
N TYR A 9 4.38 -10.81 -1.93
CA TYR A 9 3.45 -9.81 -2.41
C TYR A 9 2.03 -10.34 -2.41
N PHE A 10 1.08 -9.52 -1.96
CA PHE A 10 -0.33 -9.70 -2.27
C PHE A 10 -0.68 -8.69 -3.37
N GLN A 11 -1.09 -9.21 -4.54
CA GLN A 11 -1.42 -8.43 -5.73
C GLN A 11 -2.90 -8.58 -6.08
N HIS A 12 -3.53 -7.46 -6.44
CA HIS A 12 -4.97 -7.39 -6.67
C HIS A 12 -5.32 -6.89 -8.07
N ILE A 13 -4.33 -6.38 -8.83
CA ILE A 13 -4.52 -5.92 -10.21
C ILE A 13 -3.55 -6.66 -11.14
N ALA A 14 -4.07 -7.16 -12.26
CA ALA A 14 -3.25 -7.80 -13.27
C ALA A 14 -2.26 -6.79 -13.89
N GLY A 15 -0.97 -7.14 -13.92
CA GLY A 15 0.04 -6.33 -14.60
C GLY A 15 0.59 -5.13 -13.81
N GLU A 16 0.14 -4.91 -12.57
CA GLU A 16 0.67 -3.81 -11.71
C GLU A 16 2.16 -3.99 -11.34
N GLY A 17 2.66 -5.23 -11.46
CA GLY A 17 4.04 -5.57 -11.17
C GLY A 17 4.38 -5.48 -9.67
N PHE A 18 5.67 -5.38 -9.35
CA PHE A 18 6.19 -5.37 -7.97
C PHE A 18 6.50 -3.95 -7.45
N GLY A 19 6.13 -2.92 -8.23
CA GLY A 19 6.44 -1.52 -7.96
C GLY A 19 7.94 -1.18 -8.04
N SER A 20 8.27 0.05 -7.68
CA SER A 20 9.62 0.63 -7.81
C SER A 20 10.68 -0.04 -6.93
N CYS A 21 10.27 -0.72 -5.86
CA CYS A 21 11.19 -1.38 -4.92
C CYS A 21 11.70 -2.74 -5.40
N TYR A 22 11.21 -3.27 -6.54
CA TYR A 22 11.61 -4.58 -7.04
C TYR A 22 13.12 -4.71 -7.24
N GLU A 23 13.74 -3.76 -7.94
CA GLU A 23 15.19 -3.77 -8.17
C GLU A 23 15.98 -3.60 -6.87
N PHE A 24 15.47 -2.77 -5.94
CA PHE A 24 16.07 -2.61 -4.62
C PHE A 24 16.08 -3.94 -3.85
N LEU A 25 14.97 -4.68 -3.85
CA LEU A 25 14.86 -5.99 -3.20
C LEU A 25 15.77 -7.04 -3.87
N LYS A 26 15.86 -7.02 -5.20
CA LYS A 26 16.74 -7.92 -5.98
C LYS A 26 18.22 -7.67 -5.66
N GLN A 27 18.63 -6.41 -5.55
CA GLN A 27 19.99 -6.03 -5.12
C GLN A 27 20.30 -6.53 -3.70
N HIS A 28 19.29 -6.64 -2.85
CA HIS A 28 19.38 -7.22 -1.51
C HIS A 28 19.21 -8.76 -1.47
N GLN A 29 19.25 -9.42 -2.63
CA GLN A 29 19.14 -10.88 -2.77
C GLN A 29 17.86 -11.45 -2.14
N ALA A 30 16.79 -10.67 -2.17
CA ALA A 30 15.48 -11.13 -1.71
C ALA A 30 14.94 -12.24 -2.63
N HIS A 31 14.35 -13.27 -2.01
CA HIS A 31 13.49 -14.22 -2.71
C HIS A 31 12.08 -13.65 -2.75
N ILE A 32 11.61 -13.28 -3.94
CA ILE A 32 10.33 -12.60 -4.15
C ILE A 32 9.32 -13.61 -4.68
N THR A 33 8.15 -13.64 -4.04
CA THR A 33 6.99 -14.46 -4.41
C THR A 33 5.72 -13.60 -4.37
N ALA A 34 4.63 -14.06 -4.98
CA ALA A 34 3.36 -13.35 -4.99
C ALA A 34 2.18 -14.30 -4.86
N THR A 35 1.10 -13.80 -4.26
CA THR A 35 -0.25 -14.31 -4.45
C THR A 35 -1.00 -13.31 -5.32
N GLU A 36 -1.43 -13.78 -6.49
CA GLU A 36 -2.18 -13.00 -7.49
C GLU A 36 -3.69 -13.20 -7.28
N PHE A 37 -4.32 -12.38 -6.43
CA PHE A 37 -5.74 -12.54 -6.10
C PHE A 37 -6.66 -12.32 -7.31
N PHE A 38 -6.24 -11.48 -8.26
CA PHE A 38 -6.98 -11.26 -9.51
C PHE A 38 -7.07 -12.51 -10.40
N ALA A 39 -6.15 -13.46 -10.24
CA ALA A 39 -6.12 -14.71 -11.00
C ALA A 39 -6.95 -15.82 -10.34
N LEU A 40 -7.47 -15.59 -9.13
CA LEU A 40 -8.24 -16.59 -8.40
C LEU A 40 -9.68 -16.68 -8.92
N PRO A 41 -10.23 -17.90 -9.06
CA PRO A 41 -11.63 -18.10 -9.43
C PRO A 41 -12.56 -17.52 -8.35
N VAL A 42 -13.43 -16.59 -8.74
CA VAL A 42 -14.41 -15.93 -7.86
C VAL A 42 -15.51 -16.87 -7.36
N ASP A 43 -15.74 -17.98 -8.05
CA ASP A 43 -16.76 -18.99 -7.76
C ASP A 43 -16.27 -20.11 -6.83
N ARG A 44 -14.98 -20.11 -6.45
CA ARG A 44 -14.41 -21.10 -5.54
C ARG A 44 -13.88 -20.45 -4.26
N PRO A 45 -14.19 -21.03 -3.09
CA PRO A 45 -13.62 -20.55 -1.85
C PRO A 45 -12.10 -20.77 -1.87
N LEU A 46 -11.35 -19.70 -1.56
CA LEU A 46 -9.94 -19.80 -1.27
C LEU A 46 -9.77 -20.39 0.14
N GLU A 47 -9.09 -21.53 0.25
CA GLU A 47 -8.71 -22.05 1.56
C GLU A 47 -7.46 -21.31 2.05
N ILE A 48 -7.34 -21.08 3.37
CA ILE A 48 -6.21 -20.30 3.90
C ILE A 48 -4.87 -21.01 3.66
N GLU A 49 -4.89 -22.33 3.55
CA GLU A 49 -3.74 -23.19 3.28
C GLU A 49 -3.19 -23.01 1.85
N ALA A 50 -3.95 -22.35 0.96
CA ALA A 50 -3.45 -21.94 -0.35
C ALA A 50 -2.56 -20.68 -0.29
N LEU A 51 -2.64 -19.91 0.81
CA LEU A 51 -1.72 -18.81 1.09
C LEU A 51 -0.42 -19.35 1.72
N PRO A 52 0.72 -18.65 1.55
CA PRO A 52 2.00 -19.10 2.12
C PRO A 52 1.92 -19.25 3.63
N ALA A 53 2.74 -20.14 4.19
CA ALA A 53 2.88 -20.20 5.64
C ALA A 53 3.45 -18.86 6.15
N VAL A 54 2.90 -18.36 7.26
CA VAL A 54 3.31 -17.06 7.83
C VAL A 54 4.81 -17.03 8.10
N GLU A 55 5.39 -18.15 8.50
CA GLU A 55 6.80 -18.33 8.82
C GLU A 55 7.71 -18.18 7.59
N GLU A 56 7.19 -18.43 6.39
CA GLU A 56 7.92 -18.35 5.13
C GLU A 56 8.00 -16.94 4.55
N VAL A 57 7.31 -15.96 5.15
CA VAL A 57 7.28 -14.57 4.67
C VAL A 57 8.02 -13.68 5.66
N ASP A 58 9.23 -13.21 5.35
CA ASP A 58 9.97 -12.27 6.22
C ASP A 58 9.47 -10.83 6.08
N LEU A 59 8.97 -10.45 4.90
CA LEU A 59 8.34 -9.16 4.61
C LEU A 59 7.13 -9.37 3.73
N LEU A 60 6.01 -8.76 4.10
CA LEU A 60 4.81 -8.72 3.28
C LEU A 60 4.65 -7.33 2.66
N ILE A 61 4.45 -7.28 1.35
CA ILE A 61 4.03 -6.07 0.64
C ILE A 61 2.64 -6.33 0.07
N ILE A 62 1.68 -5.49 0.43
CA ILE A 62 0.29 -5.61 -0.01
C ILE A 62 0.05 -4.45 -0.97
N MET A 63 -0.22 -4.79 -2.23
CA MET A 63 -0.38 -3.82 -3.31
C MET A 63 -1.74 -3.10 -3.24
N GLY A 64 -1.93 -2.17 -4.17
CA GLY A 64 -3.21 -1.52 -4.38
C GLY A 64 -4.23 -2.44 -5.05
N GLY A 65 -5.44 -1.94 -5.22
CA GLY A 65 -6.52 -2.65 -5.90
C GLY A 65 -7.68 -1.71 -6.20
N THR A 66 -8.48 -2.07 -7.20
CA THR A 66 -9.66 -1.28 -7.62
C THR A 66 -10.90 -1.57 -6.78
N MET A 67 -10.90 -2.67 -6.02
CA MET A 67 -11.97 -3.07 -5.12
C MET A 67 -11.93 -2.33 -3.79
N SER A 68 -13.06 -2.24 -3.10
CA SER A 68 -13.09 -1.87 -1.68
C SER A 68 -12.70 -3.07 -0.82
N VAL A 69 -12.06 -2.83 0.33
CA VAL A 69 -11.91 -3.88 1.35
C VAL A 69 -13.26 -4.45 1.80
N ASN A 70 -14.35 -3.72 1.60
CA ASN A 70 -15.70 -4.11 2.01
C ASN A 70 -16.41 -5.01 0.99
N ASP A 71 -15.84 -5.23 -0.20
CA ASP A 71 -16.47 -5.94 -1.32
C ASP A 71 -16.41 -7.47 -1.20
N GLU A 72 -16.49 -8.01 0.02
CA GLU A 72 -16.32 -9.44 0.31
C GLU A 72 -17.39 -10.35 -0.33
N ALA A 73 -18.49 -9.76 -0.82
CA ALA A 73 -19.52 -10.47 -1.58
C ALA A 73 -19.07 -10.74 -3.03
N ASN A 74 -18.39 -9.77 -3.65
CA ASN A 74 -17.86 -9.88 -5.01
C ASN A 74 -16.48 -10.55 -5.03
N PHE A 75 -15.72 -10.38 -3.94
CA PHE A 75 -14.37 -10.92 -3.77
C PHE A 75 -14.27 -11.71 -2.47
N PRO A 76 -14.80 -12.95 -2.41
CA PRO A 76 -14.82 -13.75 -1.17
C PRO A 76 -13.44 -14.02 -0.57
N TRP A 77 -12.38 -14.00 -1.38
CA TRP A 77 -11.00 -14.16 -0.93
C TRP A 77 -10.53 -13.04 0.01
N LEU A 78 -11.17 -11.86 0.00
CA LEU A 78 -10.87 -10.76 0.95
C LEU A 78 -11.03 -11.22 2.41
N LYS A 79 -12.01 -12.08 2.70
CA LYS A 79 -12.20 -12.63 4.06
C LYS A 79 -11.01 -13.45 4.52
N ILE A 80 -10.44 -14.22 3.60
CA ILE A 80 -9.33 -15.14 3.84
C ILE A 80 -8.02 -14.37 3.91
N GLU A 81 -7.82 -13.41 3.02
CA GLU A 81 -6.71 -12.47 3.07
C GLU A 81 -6.67 -11.74 4.40
N LYS A 82 -7.77 -11.09 4.83
CA LYS A 82 -7.85 -10.42 6.14
C LYS A 82 -7.60 -11.37 7.31
N ARG A 83 -8.11 -12.61 7.25
CA ARG A 83 -7.84 -13.63 8.27
C ARG A 83 -6.35 -13.98 8.34
N TRP A 84 -5.71 -14.16 7.19
CA TRP A 84 -4.29 -14.44 7.10
C TRP A 84 -3.46 -13.25 7.58
N LEU A 85 -3.80 -12.02 7.17
CA LEU A 85 -3.17 -10.78 7.62
C LEU A 85 -3.17 -10.65 9.14
N ARG A 86 -4.31 -10.92 9.80
CA ARG A 86 -4.37 -10.93 11.28
C ARG A 86 -3.37 -11.90 11.89
N ARG A 87 -3.25 -13.11 11.33
CA ARG A 87 -2.28 -14.11 11.80
C ARG A 87 -0.85 -13.64 11.55
N TYR A 88 -0.56 -13.09 10.38
CA TYR A 88 0.76 -12.57 10.05
C TYR A 88 1.19 -11.43 10.99
N LEU A 89 0.31 -10.45 11.18
CA LEU A 89 0.54 -9.29 12.05
C LEU A 89 0.69 -9.68 13.52
N SER A 90 -0.03 -10.72 14.00
CA SER A 90 0.10 -11.19 15.38
C SER A 90 1.48 -11.80 15.70
N HIS A 91 2.26 -12.16 14.69
CA HIS A 91 3.65 -12.63 14.85
C HIS A 91 4.66 -11.48 14.87
N GLY A 92 4.21 -10.23 14.83
CA GLY A 92 5.09 -9.05 14.83
C GLY A 92 5.99 -8.96 13.59
N LYS A 93 5.54 -9.52 12.47
CA LYS A 93 6.33 -9.59 11.23
C LYS A 93 6.23 -8.30 10.41
N PRO A 94 7.27 -7.94 9.65
CA PRO A 94 7.28 -6.74 8.80
C PRO A 94 6.19 -6.72 7.72
N ALA A 95 5.42 -5.64 7.63
CA ALA A 95 4.40 -5.43 6.59
C ALA A 95 4.39 -3.99 6.06
N ILE A 96 4.17 -3.85 4.75
CA ILE A 96 3.89 -2.58 4.08
C ILE A 96 2.60 -2.75 3.29
N GLY A 97 1.63 -1.87 3.51
CA GLY A 97 0.39 -1.82 2.73
C GLY A 97 0.30 -0.55 1.91
N LEU A 98 0.00 -0.66 0.62
CA LEU A 98 -0.06 0.43 -0.35
C LEU A 98 -1.50 0.61 -0.85
N CYS A 99 -2.07 1.81 -0.72
CA CYS A 99 -3.46 2.10 -1.06
C CYS A 99 -4.44 1.08 -0.46
N LEU A 100 -5.05 0.19 -1.26
CA LEU A 100 -5.88 -0.93 -0.78
C LEU A 100 -5.15 -1.75 0.29
N GLY A 101 -3.85 -2.04 0.12
CA GLY A 101 -3.08 -2.79 1.10
C GLY A 101 -2.99 -2.10 2.45
N GLY A 102 -2.90 -0.77 2.48
CA GLY A 102 -2.94 0.02 3.72
C GLY A 102 -4.30 -0.07 4.41
N GLN A 103 -5.37 -0.05 3.63
CA GLN A 103 -6.75 -0.24 4.08
C GLN A 103 -7.00 -1.67 4.57
N LEU A 104 -6.46 -2.69 3.91
CA LEU A 104 -6.58 -4.10 4.28
C LEU A 104 -5.93 -4.38 5.63
N ILE A 105 -4.72 -3.86 5.87
CA ILE A 105 -4.07 -3.95 7.19
C ILE A 105 -4.96 -3.29 8.25
N ALA A 106 -5.49 -2.10 7.95
CA ALA A 106 -6.30 -1.37 8.92
C ALA A 106 -7.59 -2.11 9.26
N ASN A 107 -8.31 -2.60 8.24
CA ASN A 107 -9.55 -3.35 8.37
C ASN A 107 -9.34 -4.70 9.05
N ALA A 108 -8.24 -5.41 8.74
CA ALA A 108 -7.87 -6.64 9.43
C ALA A 108 -7.68 -6.43 10.94
N LEU A 109 -7.26 -5.22 11.37
CA LEU A 109 -7.13 -4.83 12.77
C LEU A 109 -8.40 -4.20 13.36
N GLY A 110 -9.51 -4.24 12.63
CA GLY A 110 -10.82 -3.78 13.07
C GLY A 110 -11.10 -2.30 12.87
N ALA A 111 -10.26 -1.57 12.14
CA ALA A 111 -10.52 -0.17 11.78
C ALA A 111 -11.53 -0.07 10.62
N GLY A 112 -12.35 0.98 10.62
CA GLY A 112 -13.27 1.27 9.53
C GLY A 112 -12.53 1.64 8.24
N VAL A 113 -13.12 1.28 7.10
CA VAL A 113 -12.73 1.79 5.78
C VAL A 113 -13.99 2.25 5.08
N SER A 114 -13.98 3.47 4.58
CA SER A 114 -15.15 4.12 4.01
C SER A 114 -14.75 5.13 2.96
N ARG A 115 -15.72 5.59 2.15
CA ARG A 115 -15.49 6.70 1.22
C ARG A 115 -14.90 7.91 1.92
N ASN A 116 -13.84 8.45 1.32
CA ASN A 116 -13.29 9.73 1.72
C ASN A 116 -14.21 10.85 1.20
N PRO A 117 -14.38 11.97 1.92
CA PRO A 117 -15.23 13.06 1.44
C PRO A 117 -14.79 13.63 0.09
N GLU A 118 -13.47 13.62 -0.17
CA GLU A 118 -12.86 14.08 -1.40
C GLU A 118 -12.11 12.93 -2.08
N GLN A 119 -12.19 12.85 -3.41
CA GLN A 119 -11.39 11.88 -4.17
C GLN A 119 -10.05 12.50 -4.53
N GLU A 120 -8.97 11.73 -4.46
CA GLU A 120 -7.65 12.20 -4.87
C GLU A 120 -7.13 11.39 -6.05
N LEU A 121 -6.77 12.10 -7.12
CA LEU A 121 -6.13 11.52 -8.30
C LEU A 121 -5.04 12.46 -8.81
N GLY A 122 -3.82 11.96 -8.89
CA GLY A 122 -2.65 12.70 -9.36
C GLY A 122 -1.68 13.10 -8.24
N TRP A 123 -0.76 14.01 -8.56
CA TRP A 123 0.35 14.39 -7.68
C TRP A 123 -0.05 15.46 -6.66
N THR A 124 -0.19 15.07 -5.39
CA THR A 124 -0.62 15.96 -4.31
C THR A 124 0.49 16.15 -3.27
N THR A 125 0.53 17.32 -2.63
CA THR A 125 1.41 17.56 -1.48
C THR A 125 0.80 16.92 -0.23
N VAL A 126 1.60 16.13 0.46
CA VAL A 126 1.26 15.51 1.75
C VAL A 126 2.20 16.08 2.80
N HIS A 127 1.65 16.31 4.00
CA HIS A 127 2.38 16.88 5.12
C HIS A 127 2.58 15.82 6.20
N ARG A 128 3.77 15.81 6.80
CA ARG A 128 4.03 15.02 8.00
C ARG A 128 3.32 15.65 9.20
N VAL A 129 2.70 14.83 10.03
CA VAL A 129 2.11 15.27 11.31
C VAL A 129 3.20 15.82 12.23
N ALA A 130 2.91 16.91 12.95
CA ALA A 130 3.87 17.52 13.87
C ALA A 130 4.11 16.67 15.13
N ASN A 131 5.27 16.85 15.78
CA ASN A 131 5.59 16.26 17.09
C ASN A 131 5.54 14.72 17.15
N LEU A 132 5.94 14.04 16.08
CA LEU A 132 6.07 12.58 16.07
C LEU A 132 7.23 12.11 16.95
N PRO A 133 7.08 10.98 17.67
CA PRO A 133 8.19 10.35 18.38
C PRO A 133 9.36 10.02 17.45
N GLU A 134 10.60 10.13 17.93
CA GLU A 134 11.81 9.80 17.15
C GLU A 134 11.85 8.33 16.70
N THR A 135 11.10 7.46 17.38
CA THR A 135 10.96 6.05 17.01
C THR A 135 10.16 5.84 15.73
N CYS A 136 9.41 6.83 15.27
CA CYS A 136 8.58 6.73 14.07
C CYS A 136 9.39 6.75 12.78
N PHE A 137 8.81 6.24 11.70
CA PHE A 137 9.37 6.35 10.36
C PHE A 137 9.57 7.82 10.00
N SER A 138 10.78 8.17 9.57
CA SER A 138 11.15 9.55 9.30
C SER A 138 10.65 9.99 7.93
N LEU A 139 9.77 11.00 7.94
CA LEU A 139 9.23 11.69 6.77
C LEU A 139 9.81 13.11 6.68
N PRO A 140 10.00 13.65 5.46
CA PRO A 140 10.18 15.08 5.28
C PRO A 140 8.92 15.85 5.74
N GLU A 141 9.05 17.13 6.03
CA GLU A 141 7.93 17.96 6.51
C GLU A 141 6.77 17.99 5.51
N GLN A 142 7.09 18.04 4.23
CA GLN A 142 6.15 17.88 3.13
C GLN A 142 6.83 17.14 1.98
N PHE A 143 6.04 16.43 1.18
CA PHE A 143 6.50 15.69 0.01
C PHE A 143 5.40 15.66 -1.05
N ASN A 144 5.78 15.49 -2.32
CA ASN A 144 4.81 15.40 -3.41
C ASN A 144 4.72 13.96 -3.90
N ILE A 145 3.52 13.39 -3.86
CA ILE A 145 3.32 11.95 -4.06
C ILE A 145 2.05 11.68 -4.86
N LEU A 146 2.03 10.55 -5.56
CA LEU A 146 0.89 10.16 -6.38
C LEU A 146 -0.25 9.64 -5.49
N GLN A 147 -1.43 10.17 -5.71
CA GLN A 147 -2.70 9.75 -5.14
C GLN A 147 -3.55 9.08 -6.21
N TRP A 148 -4.31 8.05 -5.83
CA TRP A 148 -5.27 7.39 -6.71
C TRP A 148 -6.31 6.62 -5.86
N HIS A 149 -7.16 7.35 -5.14
CA HIS A 149 -8.11 6.74 -4.20
C HIS A 149 -9.38 7.57 -3.97
N ASN A 150 -10.45 6.89 -3.56
CA ASN A 150 -11.74 7.47 -3.19
C ASN A 150 -12.25 6.97 -1.82
N GLU A 151 -11.54 6.04 -1.18
CA GLU A 151 -11.79 5.54 0.17
C GLU A 151 -10.61 5.88 1.07
N THR A 152 -10.87 5.96 2.37
CA THR A 152 -9.87 6.16 3.41
C THR A 152 -10.09 5.14 4.53
N PHE A 153 -9.07 4.97 5.35
CA PHE A 153 -9.13 4.12 6.54
C PHE A 153 -9.18 4.97 7.81
N GLU A 154 -9.83 4.46 8.85
CA GLU A 154 -9.58 4.87 10.22
C GLU A 154 -8.22 4.34 10.69
N LEU A 155 -7.62 5.00 11.68
CA LEU A 155 -6.36 4.54 12.25
C LEU A 155 -6.61 3.30 13.13
N PRO A 156 -5.90 2.18 12.90
CA PRO A 156 -5.97 1.03 13.78
C PRO A 156 -5.58 1.37 15.20
N LYS A 157 -6.15 0.66 16.18
CA LYS A 157 -5.82 0.87 17.59
C LYS A 157 -4.31 0.71 17.82
N GLY A 158 -3.68 1.73 18.39
CA GLY A 158 -2.25 1.77 18.66
C GLY A 158 -1.38 2.21 17.48
N ALA A 159 -1.98 2.54 16.34
CA ALA A 159 -1.25 3.14 15.23
C ALA A 159 -0.93 4.62 15.51
N VAL A 160 0.22 5.07 15.03
CA VAL A 160 0.64 6.47 15.02
C VAL A 160 0.28 7.05 13.65
N HIS A 161 -0.43 8.18 13.66
CA HIS A 161 -0.73 8.97 12.47
C HIS A 161 0.53 9.69 11.99
N LEU A 162 1.01 9.41 10.77
CA LEU A 162 2.29 9.93 10.28
C LEU A 162 2.15 11.07 9.28
N ALA A 163 1.11 11.03 8.44
CA ALA A 163 0.95 12.00 7.37
C ALA A 163 -0.53 12.30 7.07
N GLU A 164 -0.78 13.52 6.61
CA GLU A 164 -2.11 14.04 6.28
C GLU A 164 -2.07 15.05 5.14
N ASN A 165 -3.23 15.30 4.52
CA ASN A 165 -3.45 16.50 3.70
C ASN A 165 -4.91 16.97 3.82
N GLU A 166 -5.26 18.04 3.08
CA GLU A 166 -6.59 18.65 3.14
C GLU A 166 -7.71 17.72 2.65
N ALA A 167 -7.44 16.91 1.62
CA ALA A 167 -8.44 16.04 1.00
C ALA A 167 -8.69 14.76 1.82
N CYS A 168 -7.63 14.14 2.31
CA CYS A 168 -7.66 12.90 3.07
C CYS A 168 -6.72 13.03 4.28
N ARG A 169 -7.32 12.99 5.47
CA ARG A 169 -6.59 13.14 6.73
C ARG A 169 -5.61 11.98 6.96
N ASN A 170 -6.00 10.75 6.67
CA ASN A 170 -5.22 9.58 7.01
C ASN A 170 -4.39 9.12 5.81
N GLN A 171 -3.27 9.81 5.53
CA GLN A 171 -2.40 9.49 4.40
C GLN A 171 -1.41 8.35 4.71
N MET A 172 -0.94 8.27 5.95
CA MET A 172 0.01 7.25 6.37
C MET A 172 -0.09 6.99 7.86
N TYR A 173 0.06 5.72 8.25
CA TYR A 173 0.17 5.31 9.64
C TYR A 173 1.29 4.30 9.86
N GLN A 174 1.70 4.20 11.12
CA GLN A 174 2.64 3.20 11.59
C GLN A 174 2.04 2.41 12.74
N LEU A 175 2.26 1.10 12.76
CA LEU A 175 1.96 0.25 13.91
C LEU A 175 3.24 -0.47 14.37
N GLY A 176 3.59 -0.29 15.65
CA GLY A 176 4.85 -0.80 16.18
C GLY A 176 6.06 -0.21 15.44
N ARG A 177 7.06 -1.06 15.12
CA ARG A 177 8.25 -0.67 14.33
C ARG A 177 8.37 -1.44 13.02
N ASN A 178 7.35 -2.21 12.68
CA ASN A 178 7.42 -3.22 11.63
C ASN A 178 6.23 -3.13 10.66
N VAL A 179 5.26 -2.23 10.87
CA VAL A 179 4.11 -2.10 9.97
C VAL A 179 3.92 -0.65 9.56
N LEU A 180 3.81 -0.41 8.26
CA LEU A 180 3.49 0.88 7.66
C LEU A 180 2.32 0.73 6.68
N GLY A 181 1.31 1.56 6.83
CA GLY A 181 0.18 1.64 5.89
C GLY A 181 0.17 2.99 5.19
N PHE A 182 0.07 2.95 3.87
CA PHE A 182 0.08 4.11 2.98
C PHE A 182 -1.27 4.19 2.26
N GLN A 183 -1.87 5.38 2.20
CA GLN A 183 -3.03 5.66 1.34
C GLN A 183 -2.59 6.02 -0.08
N PHE A 184 -1.43 6.66 -0.20
CA PHE A 184 -0.81 7.07 -1.46
C PHE A 184 0.09 5.99 -2.06
N HIS A 185 0.61 6.28 -3.26
CA HIS A 185 1.37 5.33 -4.07
C HIS A 185 2.87 5.69 -4.20
N PRO A 186 3.72 5.34 -3.23
CA PRO A 186 5.16 5.56 -3.33
C PRO A 186 5.87 4.57 -4.26
N GLU A 187 5.18 3.51 -4.71
CA GLU A 187 5.71 2.43 -5.53
C GLU A 187 5.62 2.69 -7.04
N ILE A 188 4.86 3.70 -7.47
CA ILE A 188 4.50 3.85 -8.87
C ILE A 188 5.73 4.26 -9.71
N THR A 189 5.81 3.68 -10.91
CA THR A 189 6.80 4.03 -11.93
C THR A 189 6.14 4.73 -13.11
N PRO A 190 6.91 5.35 -14.04
CA PRO A 190 6.34 5.89 -15.27
C PRO A 190 5.52 4.86 -16.06
N GLU A 191 5.95 3.61 -16.07
CA GLU A 191 5.29 2.50 -16.78
C GLU A 191 3.97 2.13 -16.09
N THR A 192 3.95 1.98 -14.76
CA THR A 192 2.72 1.66 -14.03
C THR A 192 1.72 2.81 -14.08
N LEU A 193 2.17 4.07 -14.02
CA LEU A 193 1.29 5.23 -14.20
C LEU A 193 0.66 5.23 -15.60
N ALA A 194 1.41 4.87 -16.65
CA ALA A 194 0.87 4.77 -18.00
C ALA A 194 -0.26 3.73 -18.07
N LEU A 195 -0.08 2.56 -17.44
CA LEU A 195 -1.13 1.53 -17.35
C LEU A 195 -2.37 2.04 -16.62
N PHE A 196 -2.22 2.75 -15.50
CA PHE A 196 -3.35 3.31 -14.76
C PHE A 196 -4.13 4.32 -15.61
N LEU A 197 -3.42 5.10 -16.43
CA LEU A 197 -4.01 6.09 -17.33
C LEU A 197 -4.73 5.48 -18.55
N GLU A 198 -4.58 4.18 -18.81
CA GLU A 198 -5.30 3.45 -19.86
C GLU A 198 -6.67 2.95 -19.38
N ASN A 199 -6.93 2.92 -18.07
CA ASN A 199 -8.19 2.43 -17.50
C ASN A 199 -9.29 3.52 -17.49
N GLU A 200 -9.90 3.77 -18.64
CA GLU A 200 -10.92 4.83 -18.80
C GLU A 200 -12.14 4.65 -17.88
N GLU A 201 -12.57 3.40 -17.63
CA GLU A 201 -13.72 3.10 -16.77
C GLU A 201 -13.45 3.46 -15.31
N GLU A 202 -12.23 3.22 -14.83
CA GLU A 202 -11.81 3.62 -13.49
C GLU A 202 -11.68 5.15 -13.39
N LEU A 203 -11.03 5.77 -14.38
CA LEU A 203 -10.84 7.23 -14.43
C LEU A 203 -12.18 7.98 -14.42
N ALA A 204 -13.22 7.45 -15.05
CA ALA A 204 -14.55 8.05 -15.08
C ALA A 204 -15.22 8.13 -13.69
N GLN A 205 -14.72 7.38 -12.70
CA GLN A 205 -15.22 7.41 -11.32
C GLN A 205 -14.64 8.56 -10.49
N PHE A 206 -13.62 9.25 -11.00
CA PHE A 206 -12.92 10.34 -10.32
C PHE A 206 -13.42 11.70 -10.79
N SER A 207 -13.81 12.53 -9.82
CA SER A 207 -14.23 13.92 -10.02
C SER A 207 -13.96 14.75 -8.76
N GLY A 208 -13.95 16.08 -8.89
CA GLY A 208 -13.83 16.98 -7.75
C GLY A 208 -12.53 17.79 -7.72
N LYS A 209 -12.32 18.49 -6.60
CA LYS A 209 -11.27 19.52 -6.44
C LYS A 209 -9.85 18.93 -6.53
N TYR A 210 -9.66 17.70 -6.05
CA TYR A 210 -8.35 17.05 -5.92
C TYR A 210 -8.08 15.99 -7.01
N VAL A 211 -8.84 16.05 -8.11
CA VAL A 211 -8.62 15.22 -9.29
C VAL A 211 -7.89 16.05 -10.34
N GLN A 212 -6.64 15.68 -10.60
CA GLN A 212 -5.80 16.36 -11.59
C GLN A 212 -6.26 16.11 -13.02
N ASN A 213 -5.96 17.08 -13.89
CA ASN A 213 -6.20 16.93 -15.31
C ASN A 213 -5.35 15.80 -15.90
N LEU A 214 -5.98 14.84 -16.56
CA LEU A 214 -5.32 13.66 -17.13
C LEU A 214 -4.28 14.00 -18.21
N PHE A 215 -4.47 15.08 -18.96
CA PHE A 215 -3.49 15.53 -19.95
C PHE A 215 -2.20 16.02 -19.29
N GLU A 216 -2.28 16.66 -18.13
CA GLU A 216 -1.10 17.05 -17.35
C GLU A 216 -0.47 15.82 -16.67
N LEU A 217 -1.29 14.89 -16.16
CA LEU A 217 -0.80 13.67 -15.54
C LEU A 217 -0.01 12.79 -16.54
N LYS A 218 -0.45 12.72 -17.81
CA LYS A 218 0.28 12.07 -18.92
C LYS A 218 1.66 12.68 -19.21
N LYS A 219 1.91 13.93 -18.81
CA LYS A 219 3.20 14.63 -18.99
C LYS A 219 4.12 14.51 -17.76
N THR A 220 3.75 13.69 -16.78
CA THR A 220 4.56 13.50 -15.57
C THR A 220 5.99 13.13 -15.93
N THR A 221 6.97 13.88 -15.42
CA THR A 221 8.39 13.60 -15.65
C THR A 221 8.91 12.57 -14.66
N LYS A 222 9.95 11.83 -15.06
CA LYS A 222 10.59 10.80 -14.21
C LYS A 222 11.03 11.30 -12.83
N GLN A 223 11.32 12.60 -12.70
CA GLN A 223 11.74 13.20 -11.44
C GLN A 223 10.66 13.13 -10.34
N LYS A 224 9.37 13.16 -10.70
CA LYS A 224 8.25 13.11 -9.75
C LYS A 224 8.19 11.81 -8.95
N PHE A 225 8.62 10.70 -9.55
CA PHE A 225 8.56 9.37 -8.93
C PHE A 225 9.70 9.12 -7.93
N ILE A 226 10.81 9.86 -8.03
CA ILE A 226 12.04 9.56 -7.28
C ILE A 226 11.81 9.66 -5.77
N GLU A 227 11.12 10.71 -5.31
CA GLU A 227 10.87 10.93 -3.87
C GLU A 227 10.06 9.79 -3.26
N GLY A 228 8.97 9.38 -3.92
CA GLY A 228 8.15 8.23 -3.52
C GLY A 228 8.93 6.93 -3.52
N ASN A 229 9.66 6.63 -4.59
CA ASN A 229 10.41 5.39 -4.72
C ASN A 229 11.50 5.26 -3.65
N GLN A 230 12.19 6.36 -3.34
CA GLN A 230 13.17 6.39 -2.25
C GLN A 230 12.50 6.27 -0.87
N MET A 231 11.31 6.86 -0.69
CA MET A 231 10.52 6.68 0.54
C MET A 231 10.16 5.21 0.75
N LEU A 232 9.72 4.50 -0.28
CA LEU A 232 9.38 3.07 -0.18
C LEU A 232 10.60 2.22 0.18
N ASN A 233 11.75 2.47 -0.43
CA ASN A 233 12.98 1.75 -0.08
C ASN A 233 13.37 1.97 1.40
N ARG A 234 13.30 3.22 1.89
CA ARG A 234 13.54 3.53 3.31
C ARG A 234 12.49 2.90 4.22
N ALA A 235 11.24 2.81 3.78
CA ALA A 235 10.17 2.16 4.53
C ALA A 235 10.45 0.66 4.68
N ILE A 236 10.93 0.00 3.63
CA ILE A 236 11.35 -1.41 3.66
C ILE A 236 12.52 -1.60 4.64
N GLU A 237 13.54 -0.77 4.56
CA GLU A 237 14.67 -0.81 5.51
C GLU A 237 14.21 -0.60 6.96
N TYR A 238 13.30 0.35 7.16
CA TYR A 238 12.76 0.68 8.48
C TYR A 238 12.02 -0.50 9.11
N VAL A 239 11.08 -1.14 8.38
CA VAL A 239 10.31 -2.26 8.93
C VAL A 239 11.13 -3.53 9.09
N LEU A 240 12.23 -3.67 8.33
CA LEU A 240 13.17 -4.79 8.44
C LEU A 240 14.26 -4.58 9.50
N ALA A 241 14.43 -3.35 10.00
CA ALA A 241 15.39 -3.07 11.04
C ALA A 241 15.04 -3.90 12.28
N LYS A 242 15.96 -4.77 12.72
CA LYS A 242 15.76 -5.56 13.94
C LYS A 242 15.48 -4.61 15.10
N THR A 243 14.36 -4.82 15.77
CA THR A 243 14.15 -4.28 17.12
C THR A 243 15.25 -4.85 18.01
N ALA A 244 16.14 -3.97 18.48
CA ALA A 244 17.14 -4.28 19.49
C ALA A 244 16.47 -4.65 20.81
#